data_AF-A0A966TVT9-F1
#
_entry.id   AF-A0A966TVT9-F1
#
_cell.length_a   1.000
_cell.length_b   1.000
_cell.length_c   1.000
_cell.angle_alpha   90.00
_cell.angle_beta   90.00
_cell.angle_gamma   90.00
#
_symmetry.space_group_name_H-M   'P 1'
#
loop_
_entity.id
_entity.type
_entity.pdbx_description
1 polymer ?
#
loop_
_entity_poly.entity_id
_entity_poly.type
_entity_poly.pdbx_seq_one_letter_code
_entity_poly.pdbx_strand_id
1 'polypeptide(L)'
;MKSRRLDEARQVLRSAIRNAPGSASLHRLLARVEGEAGNLALSFQALSEYHVLSDQLDDAIADLKNALTHAGASAYLEASLSARLTELETLRGQK
;
A
#
# COMPACT_ATOMS: atom_id res chain seq x y z
N MET A 1 -10.80 -16.13 -16.08
CA MET A 1 -11.94 -15.46 -15.42
C MET A 1 -11.53 -14.66 -14.17
N LYS A 2 -10.75 -15.21 -13.22
CA LYS A 2 -10.40 -14.55 -11.94
C LYS A 2 -9.59 -13.25 -12.11
N SER A 3 -8.57 -13.22 -12.96
CA SER A 3 -7.68 -12.05 -13.13
C SER A 3 -8.44 -10.80 -13.59
N ARG A 4 -9.36 -10.95 -14.55
CA ARG A 4 -10.18 -9.83 -15.05
C ARG A 4 -11.03 -9.17 -13.96
N ARG A 5 -11.53 -9.96 -13.00
CA ARG A 5 -12.31 -9.44 -11.86
C ARG A 5 -11.43 -8.70 -10.86
N LEU A 6 -10.18 -9.11 -10.69
CA LEU A 6 -9.22 -8.44 -9.81
C LEU A 6 -8.77 -7.10 -10.41
N ASP A 7 -8.57 -7.03 -11.73
CA ASP A 7 -8.22 -5.78 -12.41
C ASP A 7 -9.34 -4.75 -12.33
N GLU A 8 -10.59 -5.17 -12.54
CA GLU A 8 -11.77 -4.32 -12.39
C GLU A 8 -11.93 -3.85 -10.94
N ALA A 9 -11.82 -4.76 -9.96
CA ALA A 9 -11.86 -4.41 -8.54
C ALA A 9 -10.76 -3.40 -8.16
N ARG A 10 -9.55 -3.58 -8.68
CA ARG A 10 -8.43 -2.63 -8.49
C ARG A 10 -8.81 -1.24 -9.01
N GLN A 11 -9.37 -1.14 -10.22
CA GLN A 11 -9.76 0.15 -10.81
C GLN A 11 -10.84 0.85 -9.99
N VAL A 12 -11.87 0.12 -9.58
CA VAL A 12 -12.96 0.61 -8.74
C VAL A 12 -12.41 1.12 -7.40
N LEU A 13 -11.58 0.33 -6.73
CA LEU A 13 -10.99 0.69 -5.44
C LEU A 13 -10.07 1.92 -5.55
N ARG A 14 -9.23 2.01 -6.58
CA ARG A 14 -8.39 3.20 -6.82
C ARG A 14 -9.23 4.45 -7.04
N SER A 15 -10.38 4.33 -7.71
CA SER A 15 -11.30 5.46 -7.87
C SER A 15 -11.96 5.85 -6.54
N ALA A 16 -12.38 4.87 -5.74
CA ALA A 16 -12.96 5.13 -4.43
C ALA A 16 -11.96 5.80 -3.48
N ILE A 17 -10.70 5.36 -3.47
CA ILE A 17 -9.63 5.95 -2.65
C ILE A 17 -9.37 7.40 -3.05
N ARG A 18 -9.38 7.74 -4.34
CA ARG A 18 -9.24 9.14 -4.77
C ARG A 18 -10.36 10.04 -4.23
N ASN A 19 -11.58 9.51 -4.09
CA ASN A 19 -12.72 10.24 -3.55
C ASN A 19 -12.77 10.27 -2.02
N ALA A 20 -12.13 9.30 -1.36
CA ALA A 20 -12.12 9.15 0.09
C ALA A 20 -10.74 8.66 0.60
N PRO A 21 -9.68 9.47 0.50
CA PRO A 21 -8.30 9.02 0.77
C PRO A 21 -8.06 8.61 2.22
N GLY A 22 -8.83 9.18 3.17
CA GLY A 22 -8.76 8.85 4.60
C GLY A 22 -9.49 7.57 5.01
N SER A 23 -10.04 6.80 4.07
CA SER A 23 -10.76 5.56 4.39
C SER A 23 -9.80 4.37 4.50
N ALA A 24 -9.45 3.99 5.73
CA ALA A 24 -8.57 2.85 6.00
C ALA A 24 -9.11 1.55 5.38
N SER A 25 -10.43 1.32 5.44
CA SER A 25 -11.06 0.11 4.89
C SER A 25 -10.87 -0.04 3.38
N LEU A 26 -10.84 1.05 2.61
CA LEU A 26 -10.57 1.00 1.18
C LEU A 26 -9.14 0.58 0.87
N HIS A 27 -8.16 1.05 1.64
CA HIS A 27 -6.77 0.63 1.52
C HIS A 27 -6.59 -0.85 1.87
N ARG A 28 -7.26 -1.33 2.94
CA ARG A 28 -7.26 -2.75 3.30
C ARG A 28 -7.88 -3.63 2.20
N LEU A 29 -8.96 -3.19 1.56
CA LEU A 29 -9.56 -3.90 0.43
C LEU A 29 -8.62 -3.91 -0.78
N LEU A 30 -7.96 -2.79 -1.07
CA LEU A 30 -6.98 -2.71 -2.16
C LEU A 30 -5.80 -3.67 -1.91
N ALA A 31 -5.27 -3.70 -0.69
CA ALA A 31 -4.22 -4.63 -0.31
C ALA A 31 -4.61 -6.08 -0.62
N ARG A 32 -5.82 -6.49 -0.20
CA ARG A 32 -6.33 -7.84 -0.49
C ARG A 32 -6.40 -8.13 -1.99
N VAL A 33 -6.93 -7.20 -2.79
CA VAL A 33 -7.05 -7.39 -4.25
C VAL A 33 -5.68 -7.51 -4.90
N GLU A 34 -4.71 -6.68 -4.51
CA GLU A 34 -3.35 -6.74 -5.05
C GLU A 34 -2.64 -8.03 -4.62
N GLY A 35 -2.80 -8.47 -3.36
CA GLY A 35 -2.26 -9.73 -2.86
C GLY A 35 -2.85 -10.95 -3.58
N GLU A 36 -4.17 -10.98 -3.80
CA GLU A 36 -4.84 -12.03 -4.57
C GLU A 36 -4.43 -12.04 -6.05
N ALA A 37 -3.96 -10.91 -6.58
CA ALA A 37 -3.41 -10.77 -7.93
C ALA A 37 -1.91 -11.11 -8.02
N GLY A 38 -1.24 -11.37 -6.89
CA GLY A 38 0.20 -11.64 -6.83
C GLY A 38 1.09 -10.40 -6.83
N ASN A 39 0.50 -9.20 -6.74
CA ASN A 39 1.22 -7.93 -6.72
C ASN A 39 1.67 -7.57 -5.29
N LEU A 40 2.58 -8.36 -4.73
CA LEU A 40 2.94 -8.26 -3.31
C LEU A 40 3.43 -6.87 -2.88
N ALA A 41 4.26 -6.20 -3.69
CA ALA A 41 4.71 -4.83 -3.37
C ALA A 41 3.55 -3.84 -3.23
N LEU A 42 2.59 -3.88 -4.15
CA LEU A 42 1.41 -3.01 -4.11
C LEU A 42 0.45 -3.39 -2.99
N SER A 43 0.38 -4.68 -2.64
CA SER A 43 -0.39 -5.17 -1.50
C SER A 43 0.16 -4.58 -0.19
N PHE A 44 1.46 -4.70 0.04
CA PHE A 44 2.11 -4.15 1.23
C PHE A 44 2.08 -2.62 1.26
N GLN A 45 2.24 -1.96 0.10
CA GLN A 45 2.05 -0.51 0.01
C GLN A 45 0.66 -0.08 0.53
N ALA A 46 -0.40 -0.78 0.11
CA ALA A 46 -1.75 -0.47 0.56
C ALA A 46 -1.99 -0.84 2.04
N LEU A 47 -1.35 -1.87 2.57
CA LEU A 47 -1.36 -2.17 4.01
C LEU A 47 -0.69 -1.06 4.83
N SER A 48 0.42 -0.52 4.33
CA SER A 48 1.07 0.61 4.99
C SER A 48 0.13 1.80 5.13
N GLU A 49 -0.59 2.18 4.07
CA GLU A 49 -1.56 3.28 4.14
C GLU A 49 -2.74 2.97 5.08
N TYR A 50 -3.21 1.72 5.11
CA TYR A 50 -4.21 1.28 6.11
C TYR A 50 -3.70 1.47 7.54
N HIS A 51 -2.46 1.08 7.83
CA HIS A 51 -1.86 1.19 9.15
C HIS A 51 -1.57 2.64 9.54
N VAL A 52 -1.13 3.50 8.61
CA VAL A 52 -1.02 4.95 8.84
C VAL A 52 -2.36 5.54 9.29
N LEU A 53 -3.44 5.24 8.56
CA LEU A 53 -4.78 5.73 8.87
C LEU A 53 -5.37 5.14 10.16
N SER A 54 -4.77 4.06 10.67
CA SER A 54 -5.15 3.39 11.92
C SER A 54 -4.23 3.76 13.10
N ASP A 55 -3.33 4.73 12.92
CA ASP A 55 -2.30 5.16 13.89
C ASP A 55 -1.33 4.03 14.32
N GLN A 56 -1.12 3.04 13.45
CA GLN A 56 -0.23 1.90 13.63
C GLN A 56 1.09 2.13 12.88
N LEU A 57 1.85 3.16 13.30
CA LEU A 57 3.00 3.65 12.53
C LEU A 57 4.13 2.63 12.33
N ASP A 58 4.43 1.81 13.34
CA ASP A 58 5.47 0.78 13.22
C ASP A 58 5.08 -0.35 12.24
N ASP A 59 3.80 -0.75 12.25
CA ASP A 59 3.27 -1.73 11.29
C ASP A 59 3.34 -1.16 9.87
N ALA A 60 3.01 0.13 9.70
CA ALA A 60 3.10 0.81 8.40
C ALA A 60 4.52 0.85 7.84
N ILE A 61 5.52 1.07 8.71
CA ILE A 61 6.94 1.04 8.35
C ILE A 61 7.37 -0.39 7.97
N ALA A 62 6.95 -1.40 8.73
CA ALA A 62 7.24 -2.80 8.44
C ALA A 62 6.67 -3.21 7.08
N ASP A 63 5.44 -2.80 6.76
CA ASP A 63 4.82 -3.05 5.47
C ASP A 63 5.61 -2.42 4.31
N LEU A 64 6.10 -1.19 4.43
CA LEU A 64 6.92 -0.57 3.37
C LEU A 64 8.25 -1.30 3.14
N LYS A 65 8.85 -1.85 4.20
CA LYS A 65 10.07 -2.69 4.08
C LYS A 65 9.77 -4.00 3.35
N ASN A 66 8.62 -4.61 3.63
CA ASN A 66 8.16 -5.77 2.87
C ASN A 66 7.86 -5.39 1.41
N ALA A 67 7.22 -4.24 1.17
CA ALA A 67 6.91 -3.75 -0.17
C ALA A 67 8.19 -3.56 -1.02
N LEU A 68 9.23 -2.96 -0.44
CA LEU A 68 10.54 -2.78 -1.08
C LEU A 68 11.20 -4.11 -1.45
N THR A 69 11.12 -5.10 -0.56
CA THR A 69 11.63 -6.47 -0.82
C THR A 69 10.96 -7.10 -2.04
N HIS A 70 9.72 -6.71 -2.34
CA HIS A 70 8.92 -7.25 -3.45
C HIS A 70 8.79 -6.30 -4.66
N ALA A 71 9.42 -5.12 -4.65
CA ALA A 71 9.27 -4.11 -5.70
C ALA A 71 9.81 -4.58 -7.08
N GLY A 72 10.65 -5.62 -7.07
CA GLY A 72 11.24 -6.21 -8.27
C GLY A 72 12.16 -5.23 -8.97
N ALA A 73 12.09 -5.15 -10.29
CA ALA A 73 12.93 -4.26 -11.11
C ALA A 73 12.29 -2.88 -11.36
N SER A 74 11.20 -2.52 -10.67
CA SER A 74 10.51 -1.25 -10.90
C SER A 74 11.18 -0.12 -10.11
N ALA A 75 12.17 0.54 -10.73
CA ALA A 75 12.87 1.68 -10.13
C ALA A 75 11.92 2.80 -9.67
N TYR A 76 10.84 3.04 -10.43
CA TYR A 76 9.83 4.02 -10.06
C TYR A 76 9.09 3.63 -8.76
N LEU A 77 8.65 2.38 -8.66
CA LEU A 77 7.96 1.90 -7.47
C LEU A 77 8.88 1.89 -6.26
N GLU A 78 10.11 1.42 -6.42
CA GLU A 78 11.13 1.40 -5.37
C GLU A 78 11.42 2.81 -4.83
N ALA A 79 11.57 3.81 -5.72
CA ALA A 79 11.76 5.20 -5.33
C ALA A 79 10.56 5.74 -4.55
N SER A 80 9.33 5.47 -5.02
CA SER A 80 8.11 5.89 -4.33
C SER A 80 7.98 5.26 -2.94
N LEU A 81 8.28 3.97 -2.80
CA LEU A 81 8.21 3.26 -1.53
C LEU A 81 9.29 3.75 -0.54
N SER A 82 10.51 3.99 -1.03
CA SER A 82 11.63 4.50 -0.22
C SER A 82 11.36 5.91 0.31
N ALA A 83 10.78 6.77 -0.53
CA ALA A 83 10.38 8.12 -0.11
C ALA A 83 9.33 8.07 1.01
N ARG A 84 8.29 7.23 0.85
CA ARG A 84 7.24 7.05 1.87
C ARG A 84 7.82 6.46 3.16
N LEU A 85 8.73 5.49 3.06
CA LEU A 85 9.39 4.91 4.23
C LEU A 85 10.18 5.96 5.01
N THR A 86 10.95 6.79 4.32
CA THR A 86 11.73 7.88 4.93
C THR A 86 10.82 8.89 5.65
N GLU A 87 9.69 9.23 5.04
CA GLU A 87 8.68 10.10 5.63
C GLU A 87 8.14 9.50 6.95
N LEU A 88 7.73 8.22 6.94
CA LEU A 88 7.19 7.55 8.12
C LEU A 88 8.24 7.36 9.23
N GLU A 89 9.49 7.04 8.89
CA GLU A 89 10.57 6.93 9.88
C GLU A 89 10.90 8.28 10.53
N THR A 90 10.79 9.38 9.76
CA THR A 90 10.92 10.74 10.29
C THR A 90 9.78 11.08 11.24
N LEU A 91 8.54 10.80 10.84
CA LEU A 91 7.34 10.98 11.69
C LEU A 91 7.46 10.20 13.00
N ARG A 92 7.99 8.97 12.97
CA ARG A 92 8.18 8.15 14.16
C ARG A 92 9.17 8.77 15.15
N GLY A 93 10.26 9.37 14.66
CA GLY A 93 11.27 10.03 15.52
C GLY A 93 10.81 11.36 16.12
N GLN A 94 9.66 11.89 15.68
CA GLN A 94 9.07 13.13 16.19
C GLN A 94 8.00 12.90 17.29
N LYS A 95 7.53 11.64 17.46
CA LYS A 95 6.65 11.25 18.57
C LYS A 95 7.48 10.90 19.80
#